data_AF-F4X2H6-F1
#
_entry.id   AF-F4X2H6-F1
#
_cell.length_a   1.000
_cell.length_b   1.000
_cell.length_c   1.000
_cell.angle_alpha   90.00
_cell.angle_beta   90.00
_cell.angle_gamma   90.00
#
_symmetry.space_group_name_H-M   'P 1'
#
loop_
_entity.id
_entity.type
_entity.pdbx_description
1 polymer ?
#
loop_
_entity_poly.entity_id
_entity_poly.type
_entity_poly.pdbx_seq_one_letter_code
_entity_poly.pdbx_strand_id
1 'polypeptide(L)'
;SFSGAFEDWPSFRDIFLSIIGNNPSISNVEKFHHLKHCLEGSAEALIRPLVVIGDNYSRAWALLYEHYENKKELSRSNFCVYRS
;
A
#
# COMPACT_ATOMS: atom_id res chain seq x y z
N SER A 1 -1.49 0.13 -12.29
CA SER A 1 -2.00 1.07 -11.27
C SER A 1 -2.97 0.33 -10.35
N PHE A 2 -3.26 0.88 -9.17
CA PHE A 2 -4.02 0.26 -8.10
C PHE A 2 -5.17 1.16 -7.69
N SER A 3 -6.39 0.71 -7.94
CA SER A 3 -7.61 1.49 -7.74
C SER A 3 -8.15 1.46 -6.30
N GLY A 4 -7.55 0.63 -5.42
CA GLY A 4 -8.03 0.41 -4.06
C GLY A 4 -8.78 -0.92 -3.84
N ALA A 5 -8.54 -1.94 -4.66
CA ALA A 5 -9.11 -3.27 -4.46
C ALA A 5 -8.36 -4.04 -3.35
N PHE A 6 -9.06 -4.47 -2.30
CA PHE A 6 -8.44 -5.21 -1.17
C PHE A 6 -7.80 -6.55 -1.61
N GLU A 7 -8.34 -7.16 -2.66
CA GLU A 7 -7.88 -8.44 -3.20
C GLU A 7 -6.52 -8.30 -3.91
N ASP A 8 -6.34 -7.20 -4.64
CA ASP A 8 -5.11 -6.87 -5.38
C ASP A 8 -4.03 -6.20 -4.52
N TRP A 9 -4.37 -5.68 -3.34
CA TRP A 9 -3.42 -5.04 -2.43
C TRP A 9 -2.13 -5.85 -2.19
N PRO A 10 -2.15 -7.14 -1.80
CA PRO A 10 -0.93 -7.90 -1.57
C PRO A 10 -0.08 -8.05 -2.83
N SER A 11 -0.69 -8.28 -3.99
CA SER A 11 0.02 -8.40 -5.27
C SER A 11 0.67 -7.06 -5.65
N PHE A 12 -0.07 -5.96 -5.53
CA PHE A 12 0.45 -4.62 -5.76
C PHE A 12 1.59 -4.28 -4.80
N ARG A 13 1.42 -4.56 -3.50
CA ARG A 13 2.42 -4.31 -2.45
C ARG A 13 3.73 -5.03 -2.76
N ASP A 14 3.66 -6.31 -3.09
CA ASP A 14 4.83 -7.14 -3.37
C ASP A 14 5.59 -6.64 -4.60
N ILE A 15 4.87 -6.37 -5.69
CA ILE A 15 5.41 -5.80 -6.93
C ILE A 15 6.05 -4.43 -6.66
N PHE A 16 5.36 -3.55 -5.94
CA PHE A 16 5.87 -2.21 -5.64
C PHE A 16 7.11 -2.26 -4.75
N LEU A 17 7.14 -3.12 -3.74
CA LEU A 17 8.32 -3.30 -2.89
C LEU A 17 9.49 -3.90 -3.67
N SER A 18 9.23 -4.85 -4.56
CA SER A 18 10.27 -5.46 -5.41
C SER A 18 10.89 -4.45 -6.39
N ILE A 19 10.07 -3.56 -6.97
CA ILE A 19 10.53 -2.57 -7.97
C ILE A 19 11.05 -1.28 -7.34
N ILE A 20 10.37 -0.74 -6.32
CA ILE A 20 10.63 0.59 -5.77
C ILE A 20 11.14 0.51 -4.33
N GLY A 21 10.50 -0.33 -3.49
CA GLY A 21 10.78 -0.42 -2.06
C GLY A 21 12.21 -0.86 -1.76
N ASN A 22 12.69 -1.91 -2.43
CA ASN A 22 13.96 -2.56 -2.18
C ASN A 22 15.13 -1.95 -2.97
N ASN A 23 14.87 -0.92 -3.77
CA ASN A 23 15.91 -0.18 -4.48
C ASN A 23 16.48 0.94 -3.59
N PRO A 24 17.75 0.84 -3.15
CA PRO A 24 18.39 1.88 -2.34
C PRO A 24 18.72 3.14 -3.14
N SER A 25 18.74 3.04 -4.48
CA SER A 25 19.03 4.14 -5.39
C SER A 25 17.87 5.14 -5.54
N ILE A 26 16.66 4.78 -5.08
CA ILE A 26 15.46 5.61 -5.21
C ILE A 26 15.23 6.33 -3.88
N SER A 27 15.18 7.66 -3.92
CA SER A 27 14.89 8.49 -2.74
C SER A 27 13.43 8.36 -2.31
N ASN A 28 13.14 8.55 -1.02
CA ASN A 28 11.76 8.46 -0.52
C ASN A 28 10.77 9.39 -1.23
N VAL A 29 11.23 10.56 -1.70
CA VAL A 29 10.43 11.49 -2.52
C VAL A 29 10.04 10.84 -3.86
N GLU A 30 11.00 10.23 -4.55
CA GLU A 30 10.76 9.51 -5.81
C GLU A 30 9.83 8.32 -5.59
N LYS A 31 10.03 7.56 -4.49
CA LYS A 31 9.11 6.47 -4.10
C LYS A 31 7.69 6.98 -3.91
N PHE A 32 7.51 8.15 -3.28
CA PHE A 32 6.20 8.78 -3.11
C PHE A 32 5.57 9.18 -4.45
N HIS A 33 6.35 9.79 -5.34
CA HIS A 33 5.88 10.16 -6.67
C HIS A 33 5.39 8.93 -7.46
N HIS A 34 6.19 7.87 -7.46
CA HIS A 34 5.81 6.59 -8.06
C HIS A 34 4.57 6.00 -7.41
N LEU A 35 4.52 5.96 -6.07
CA LEU A 35 3.37 5.47 -5.33
C LEU A 35 2.12 6.23 -5.77
N LYS A 36 2.14 7.55 -5.77
CA LYS A 36 1.00 8.38 -6.16
C LYS A 36 0.56 8.15 -7.60
N HIS A 37 1.48 7.95 -8.53
CA HIS A 37 1.16 7.62 -9.92
C HIS A 37 0.63 6.20 -10.10
N CYS A 38 1.07 5.28 -9.24
CA CYS A 38 0.60 3.91 -9.23
C CYS A 38 -0.75 3.75 -8.54
N LEU A 39 -1.23 4.75 -7.79
CA LEU A 39 -2.50 4.71 -7.07
C LEU A 39 -3.57 5.48 -7.84
N GLU A 40 -4.79 4.97 -7.82
CA GLU A 40 -5.94 5.58 -8.48
C GLU A 40 -7.18 5.48 -7.57
N GLY A 41 -8.16 6.34 -7.81
CA GLY A 41 -9.46 6.30 -7.14
C GLY A 41 -9.36 6.37 -5.61
N SER A 42 -9.87 5.35 -4.94
CA SER A 42 -9.96 5.31 -3.47
C SER A 42 -8.59 5.25 -2.79
N ALA A 43 -7.61 4.60 -3.41
CA ALA A 43 -6.27 4.48 -2.83
C ALA A 43 -5.47 5.79 -2.97
N GLU A 44 -5.63 6.49 -4.10
CA GLU A 44 -5.07 7.84 -4.27
C GLU A 44 -5.70 8.82 -3.28
N ALA A 45 -7.03 8.78 -3.12
CA ALA A 45 -7.76 9.66 -2.20
C ALA A 45 -7.27 9.54 -0.75
N LEU A 46 -6.78 8.37 -0.35
CA LEU A 46 -6.27 8.09 0.99
C LEU A 46 -4.96 8.84 1.29
N ILE A 47 -4.09 8.95 0.29
CA ILE A 47 -2.79 9.65 0.41
C ILE A 47 -2.83 11.08 -0.15
N ARG A 48 -3.91 11.46 -0.84
CA ARG A 48 -4.14 12.81 -1.38
C ARG A 48 -3.96 13.96 -0.38
N PRO A 49 -4.37 13.86 0.91
CA PRO A 49 -4.13 14.94 1.87
C PRO A 49 -2.65 15.06 2.30
N LEU A 50 -1.81 14.09 1.96
CA LEU A 50 -0.38 14.12 2.30
C LEU A 50 0.40 14.84 1.21
N VAL A 51 1.26 15.77 1.64
CA VAL A 51 2.19 16.45 0.75
C VAL A 51 3.28 15.47 0.32
N VAL A 52 3.66 15.49 -0.95
CA VAL A 52 4.74 14.66 -1.53
C VAL A 52 6.09 15.17 -1.00
N ILE A 53 6.46 14.73 0.20
CA ILE A 53 7.77 14.95 0.80
C ILE A 53 8.32 13.61 1.27
N GLY A 54 9.64 13.44 1.23
CA GLY A 54 10.29 12.15 1.47
C GLY A 54 9.97 11.56 2.85
N ASP A 55 9.69 12.42 3.82
CA ASP A 55 9.27 12.03 5.17
C ASP A 55 7.84 11.42 5.19
N ASN A 56 6.96 11.90 4.31
CA ASN A 56 5.57 11.45 4.23
C ASN A 56 5.41 10.12 3.49
N TYR A 57 6.42 9.61 2.77
CA TYR A 57 6.33 8.31 2.08
C TYR A 57 6.05 7.18 3.04
N SER A 58 6.83 7.09 4.11
CA SER A 58 6.66 6.08 5.14
C SER A 58 5.25 6.15 5.75
N ARG A 59 4.74 7.37 5.94
CA ARG A 59 3.40 7.61 6.49
C ARG A 59 2.28 7.23 5.51
N ALA A 60 2.39 7.62 4.25
CA ALA A 60 1.44 7.26 3.19
C ALA A 60 1.38 5.75 2.98
N TRP A 61 2.55 5.10 2.94
CA TRP A 61 2.67 3.66 2.82
C TRP A 61 2.05 2.94 4.02
N ALA A 62 2.33 3.38 5.24
CA ALA A 62 1.73 2.83 6.46
C ALA A 62 0.20 2.98 6.48
N LEU A 63 -0.34 4.12 6.01
CA LEU A 63 -1.78 4.34 5.93
C LEU A 63 -2.47 3.39 4.94
N LEU A 64 -1.87 3.18 3.76
CA LEU A 64 -2.37 2.19 2.80
C LEU A 64 -2.30 0.78 3.40
N TYR A 65 -1.17 0.45 4.01
CA TYR A 65 -0.96 -0.83 4.66
C TYR A 65 -2.01 -1.10 5.73
N GLU A 66 -2.20 -0.18 6.67
CA GLU A 66 -3.18 -0.32 7.74
C GLU A 66 -4.61 -0.41 7.20
N HIS A 67 -4.96 0.38 6.17
CA HIS A 67 -6.31 0.40 5.60
C HIS A 67 -6.64 -0.88 4.83
N TYR A 68 -5.72 -1.36 3.99
CA TYR A 68 -5.94 -2.50 3.11
C TYR A 68 -5.59 -3.84 3.76
N GLU A 69 -4.67 -3.87 4.74
CA GLU A 69 -4.29 -5.10 5.45
C GLU A 69 -5.23 -5.44 6.62
N ASN A 70 -5.69 -4.46 7.42
CA ASN A 70 -6.62 -4.75 8.53
C ASN A 70 -7.90 -5.45 8.07
N LYS A 71 -8.38 -5.14 6.86
CA LYS A 71 -9.60 -5.75 6.33
C LYS A 71 -9.43 -7.23 5.95
N LYS A 72 -8.19 -7.71 5.80
CA LYS A 72 -7.88 -9.10 5.42
C LYS A 72 -7.55 -9.99 6.63
N GLU A 73 -7.02 -9.43 7.72
CA GLU A 73 -6.80 -10.17 8.98
C GLU A 73 -8.12 -10.66 9.61
N LEU A 74 -9.22 -9.91 9.40
CA LEU A 74 -10.55 -10.33 9.82
C LEU A 74 -11.13 -11.49 8.98
N SER A 75 -10.69 -11.68 7.73
CA SER A 75 -11.18 -12.78 6.89
C SER A 75 -10.39 -14.08 7.08
N ARG A 76 -9.10 -13.99 7.41
CA ARG A 76 -8.27 -15.18 7.72
C ARG A 76 -8.58 -15.78 9.10
N SER A 77 -8.90 -14.92 10.07
CA SER A 77 -9.17 -15.35 11.46
C SER A 77 -10.48 -16.14 11.64
N ASN A 78 -11.39 -16.10 10.65
CA ASN A 78 -12.63 -16.89 10.69
C ASN A 78 -12.50 -18.29 10.07
N PHE A 79 -11.41 -18.60 9.36
CA PHE A 79 -11.24 -19.89 8.67
C PHE A 79 -10.32 -20.88 9.38
N CYS A 80 -9.59 -20.46 10.42
CA CYS A 80 -8.73 -21.38 11.20
C CYS A 80 -9.38 -21.91 12.49
N VAL A 81 -10.64 -21.58 12.79
CA VAL A 81 -11.39 -22.15 13.94
C VAL A 81 -12.28 -23.34 13.52
N TYR A 82 -12.42 -23.63 12.22
CA TYR A 82 -13.27 -24.72 11.69
C TYR A 82 -12.50 -25.79 10.89
N ARG A 83 -11.30 -26.16 11.33
CA ARG A 83 -10.72 -27.45 10.95
C ARG A 83 -10.28 -28.20 12.20
N SER A 84 -11.25 -28.98 12.68
CA SER A 84 -11.18 -30.30 13.32
C SER A 84 -9.83 -30.82 13.79
#